data_AF-A0A954RSA7-F1
#
_entry.id   AF-A0A954RSA7-F1
#
_cell.length_a   1.000
_cell.length_b   1.000
_cell.length_c   1.000
_cell.angle_alpha   90.00
_cell.angle_beta   90.00
_cell.angle_gamma   90.00
#
_symmetry.space_group_name_H-M   'P 1'
#
loop_
_entity.id
_entity.type
_entity.pdbx_description
1 polymer ?
#
loop_
_entity_poly.entity_id
_entity_poly.type
_entity_poly.pdbx_seq_one_letter_code
_entity_poly.pdbx_strand_id
1 'polypeptide(L)'
;MTGSTNPITSNDQELLVAYLDGELSPTESAAVEQRLSTDDEFRKLLRGLQEAWDLLDDLPHPTVGDGFTKTTVEMVAVRLSEDTDRAVVKAQQRGRWRVIATILATAAGLIAGFLVMRHQQQADDRALLTDLPVIERVDQYTQVDDIQFLESLANSELFVDNFEVEVSDDER
;
A
#
# COMPACT_ATOMS: atom_id res chain seq x y z
N MET A 1 -35.59 76.43 -19.59
CA MET A 1 -35.92 75.11 -19.02
C MET A 1 -34.67 74.26 -19.14
N THR A 2 -33.85 74.23 -18.09
CA THR A 2 -32.57 73.52 -18.09
C THR A 2 -32.78 72.18 -17.39
N GLY A 3 -32.99 71.12 -18.16
CA GLY A 3 -32.96 69.76 -17.62
C GLY A 3 -31.52 69.43 -17.24
N SER A 4 -31.21 69.41 -15.94
CA SER A 4 -29.93 68.92 -15.43
C SER A 4 -29.86 67.42 -15.69
N THR A 5 -29.24 67.02 -16.80
CA THR A 5 -28.89 65.62 -17.08
C THR A 5 -27.74 65.22 -16.14
N ASN A 6 -28.07 64.52 -15.07
CA ASN A 6 -27.05 63.92 -14.21
C ASN A 6 -26.52 62.67 -14.94
N PRO A 7 -25.21 62.55 -15.19
CA PRO A 7 -24.68 61.39 -15.90
C PRO A 7 -24.95 60.12 -15.08
N ILE A 8 -25.44 59.08 -15.75
CA ILE A 8 -25.67 57.77 -15.16
C ILE A 8 -24.36 57.20 -14.60
N THR A 9 -24.39 56.77 -13.35
CA THR A 9 -23.26 56.14 -12.67
C THR A 9 -23.49 54.64 -12.41
N SER A 10 -22.44 53.88 -12.09
CA SER A 10 -22.59 52.47 -11.65
C SER A 10 -23.51 52.34 -10.42
N ASN A 11 -23.42 53.32 -9.52
CA ASN A 11 -24.25 53.38 -8.32
C ASN A 11 -25.75 53.60 -8.66
N ASP A 12 -26.04 54.31 -9.75
CA ASP A 12 -27.42 54.48 -10.23
C ASP A 12 -28.00 53.17 -10.77
N GLN A 13 -27.17 52.36 -11.42
CA GLN A 13 -27.58 51.03 -11.88
C GLN A 13 -27.85 50.09 -10.71
N GLU A 14 -26.94 50.04 -9.72
CA GLU A 14 -27.12 49.25 -8.49
C GLU A 14 -28.40 49.65 -7.74
N LEU A 15 -28.66 50.96 -7.62
CA LEU A 15 -29.86 51.49 -7.00
C LEU A 15 -31.15 51.06 -7.73
N LEU A 16 -31.14 51.07 -9.07
CA LEU A 16 -32.30 50.63 -9.86
C LEU A 16 -32.50 49.11 -9.84
N VAL A 17 -31.42 48.32 -9.77
CA VAL A 17 -31.52 46.86 -9.56
C VAL A 17 -32.17 46.58 -8.21
N ALA A 18 -31.66 47.19 -7.14
CA ALA A 18 -32.24 47.04 -5.79
C ALA A 18 -33.71 47.51 -5.73
N TYR A 19 -34.08 48.53 -6.49
CA TYR A 19 -35.48 48.95 -6.64
C TYR A 19 -36.34 47.88 -7.31
N LEU A 20 -35.85 47.27 -8.40
CA LEU A 20 -36.56 46.20 -9.13
C LEU A 20 -36.74 44.94 -8.28
N ASP A 21 -35.72 44.57 -7.49
CA ASP A 21 -35.75 43.42 -6.60
C ASP A 21 -36.56 43.68 -5.30
N GLY A 22 -36.93 44.94 -5.06
CA GLY A 22 -37.69 45.36 -3.87
C GLY A 22 -36.87 45.44 -2.59
N GLU A 23 -35.54 45.55 -2.68
CA GLU A 23 -34.62 45.59 -1.54
C GLU A 23 -34.47 46.99 -0.92
N LEU A 24 -35.00 48.03 -1.55
CA LEU A 24 -34.93 49.41 -1.05
C LEU A 24 -35.89 49.68 0.12
N SER A 25 -35.44 50.52 1.06
CA SER A 25 -36.33 51.03 2.11
C SER A 25 -37.41 51.94 1.53
N PRO A 26 -38.56 52.16 2.22
CA PRO A 26 -39.62 53.02 1.72
C PRO A 26 -39.18 54.45 1.38
N THR A 27 -38.21 54.98 2.12
CA THR A 27 -37.63 56.30 1.88
C THR A 27 -36.75 56.36 0.63
N GLU A 28 -35.99 55.29 0.36
CA GLU A 28 -35.14 55.19 -0.82
C GLU A 28 -35.98 54.97 -2.08
N SER A 29 -37.00 54.11 -2.02
CA SER A 29 -37.95 53.90 -3.11
C SER A 29 -38.66 55.21 -3.50
N ALA A 30 -39.12 55.99 -2.52
CA ALA A 30 -39.73 57.30 -2.80
C ALA A 30 -38.76 58.28 -3.50
N ALA A 31 -37.48 58.27 -3.12
CA ALA A 31 -36.46 59.10 -3.77
C ALA A 31 -36.17 58.65 -5.21
N VAL A 32 -36.13 57.33 -5.45
CA VAL A 32 -36.00 56.74 -6.79
C VAL A 32 -37.20 57.13 -7.67
N GLU A 33 -38.42 57.00 -7.17
CA GLU A 33 -39.64 57.38 -7.89
C GLU A 33 -39.67 58.88 -8.24
N GLN A 34 -39.27 59.74 -7.31
CA GLN A 34 -39.15 61.16 -7.56
C GLN A 34 -38.14 61.46 -8.68
N ARG A 35 -36.98 60.79 -8.67
CA ARG A 35 -35.97 60.95 -9.73
C ARG A 35 -36.47 60.41 -11.07
N LEU A 36 -37.15 59.26 -11.08
CA LEU A 36 -37.78 58.71 -12.30
C LEU A 36 -38.81 59.67 -12.92
N SER A 37 -39.49 60.50 -12.12
CA SER A 37 -40.44 61.48 -12.64
C SER A 37 -39.81 62.64 -13.43
N THR A 38 -38.53 62.93 -13.18
CA THR A 38 -37.84 64.12 -13.72
C THR A 38 -36.66 63.78 -14.64
N ASP A 39 -36.10 62.57 -14.55
CA ASP A 39 -34.90 62.16 -15.27
C ASP A 39 -35.20 61.12 -16.37
N ASP A 40 -35.14 61.55 -17.63
CA ASP A 40 -35.40 60.73 -18.81
C ASP A 40 -34.36 59.63 -19.02
N GLU A 41 -33.09 59.89 -18.71
CA GLU A 41 -32.00 58.92 -18.86
C GLU A 41 -32.10 57.84 -17.78
N PHE A 42 -32.43 58.23 -16.55
CA PHE A 42 -32.68 57.29 -15.44
C PHE A 42 -33.87 56.36 -15.75
N ARG A 43 -34.92 56.88 -16.40
CA ARG A 43 -36.04 56.04 -16.90
C ARG A 43 -35.65 55.10 -18.03
N LYS A 44 -34.77 55.52 -18.95
CA LYS A 44 -34.27 54.64 -20.01
C LYS A 44 -33.48 53.47 -19.42
N LEU A 45 -32.65 53.74 -18.42
CA LEU A 45 -31.88 52.71 -17.73
C LEU A 45 -32.82 51.69 -17.05
N LEU A 46 -33.82 52.14 -16.30
CA LEU A 46 -34.80 51.25 -15.66
C LEU A 46 -35.50 50.34 -16.69
N ARG A 47 -35.92 50.88 -17.84
CA ARG A 47 -36.54 50.08 -18.91
C ARG A 47 -35.58 49.04 -19.48
N GLY A 48 -34.32 49.39 -19.71
CA GLY A 48 -33.32 48.45 -20.21
C GLY A 48 -33.04 47.31 -19.24
N LEU A 49 -33.05 47.58 -17.93
CA LEU A 49 -32.95 46.54 -16.90
C LEU A 49 -34.18 45.62 -16.92
N GLN A 50 -35.39 46.17 -16.99
CA GLN A 50 -36.64 45.39 -17.07
C GLN A 50 -36.66 44.49 -18.32
N GLU A 51 -36.29 45.02 -19.49
CA GLU A 51 -36.23 44.23 -20.73
C GLU A 51 -35.22 43.07 -20.64
N ALA A 52 -34.07 43.29 -19.99
CA ALA A 52 -33.11 42.22 -19.77
C ALA A 52 -33.66 41.10 -18.87
N TRP A 53 -34.47 41.43 -17.87
CA TRP A 53 -35.16 40.45 -17.03
C TRP A 53 -36.25 39.70 -17.79
N ASP A 54 -37.06 40.40 -18.59
CA ASP A 54 -38.09 39.77 -19.43
C ASP A 54 -37.48 38.73 -20.39
N LEU A 55 -36.29 39.03 -20.95
CA LEU A 55 -35.55 38.08 -21.80
C LEU A 55 -35.03 36.85 -21.04
N LEU A 56 -34.76 36.95 -19.74
CA LEU A 56 -34.37 35.81 -18.90
C LEU A 56 -35.57 34.91 -18.61
N ASP A 57 -36.76 35.48 -18.42
CA ASP A 57 -37.99 34.71 -18.22
C ASP A 57 -38.39 33.90 -19.47
N ASP A 58 -38.07 34.42 -20.65
CA ASP A 58 -38.26 33.75 -21.94
C ASP A 58 -37.24 32.62 -22.21
N LEU A 59 -36.29 32.36 -21.30
CA LEU A 59 -35.33 31.29 -21.50
C LEU A 59 -36.02 29.91 -21.54
N PRO A 60 -35.69 29.07 -22.53
CA PRO A 60 -36.26 27.74 -22.63
C PRO A 60 -35.87 26.92 -21.40
N HIS A 61 -36.88 26.45 -20.67
CA HIS A 61 -36.66 25.57 -19.54
C HIS A 61 -36.23 24.20 -20.07
N PRO A 62 -35.02 23.72 -19.74
CA PRO A 62 -34.61 22.38 -20.16
C PRO A 62 -35.52 21.36 -19.47
N THR A 63 -36.34 20.68 -20.28
CA THR A 63 -37.11 19.53 -19.80
C THR A 63 -36.14 18.35 -19.66
N VAL A 64 -35.87 17.97 -18.41
CA VAL A 64 -35.06 16.78 -18.12
C VAL A 64 -35.82 15.55 -18.61
N GLY A 65 -35.24 14.83 -19.57
CA GLY A 65 -35.78 13.53 -19.98
C GLY A 65 -35.56 12.47 -18.92
N ASP A 66 -36.39 11.41 -18.93
CA ASP A 66 -36.36 10.27 -17.98
C ASP A 66 -34.99 9.56 -17.87
N GLY A 67 -34.03 9.87 -18.73
CA GLY A 67 -32.66 9.38 -18.69
C GLY A 67 -31.70 10.15 -17.77
N PHE A 68 -32.05 11.36 -17.31
CA PHE A 68 -31.15 12.18 -16.48
C PHE A 68 -30.79 11.48 -15.16
N THR A 69 -31.77 10.84 -14.51
CA THR A 69 -31.56 10.07 -13.27
C THR A 69 -30.72 8.81 -13.51
N LYS A 70 -30.78 8.23 -14.72
CA LYS A 70 -30.00 7.04 -15.08
C LYS A 70 -28.51 7.36 -15.11
N THR A 71 -28.12 8.49 -15.68
CA THR A 71 -26.70 8.86 -15.84
C THR A 71 -26.01 9.06 -14.48
N THR A 72 -26.69 9.64 -13.48
CA THR A 72 -26.09 9.81 -12.15
C THR A 72 -25.97 8.47 -11.42
N VAL A 73 -27.01 7.65 -11.44
CA VAL A 73 -26.99 6.32 -10.79
C VAL A 73 -25.95 5.42 -11.46
N GLU A 74 -25.85 5.46 -12.79
CA GLU A 74 -24.86 4.72 -13.57
C GLU A 74 -23.43 5.17 -13.23
N MET A 75 -23.18 6.48 -13.13
CA MET A 75 -21.87 7.01 -12.74
C MET A 75 -21.46 6.58 -11.31
N VAL A 76 -22.43 6.52 -10.38
CA VAL A 76 -22.18 6.02 -9.01
C VAL A 76 -21.91 4.52 -9.02
N ALA A 77 -22.67 3.74 -9.80
CA ALA A 77 -22.47 2.30 -9.94
C ALA A 77 -21.07 1.96 -10.51
N VAL A 78 -20.63 2.68 -11.54
CA VAL A 78 -19.29 2.50 -12.14
C VAL A 78 -18.17 2.75 -11.13
N ARG A 79 -18.26 3.83 -10.33
CA ARG A 79 -17.26 4.12 -9.29
C ARG A 79 -17.19 3.04 -8.21
N LEU A 80 -18.34 2.51 -7.80
CA LEU A 80 -18.38 1.42 -6.81
C LEU A 80 -17.72 0.15 -7.33
N SER A 81 -17.94 -0.21 -8.61
CA SER A 81 -17.27 -1.37 -9.21
C SER A 81 -15.75 -1.21 -9.31
N GLU A 82 -15.26 -0.03 -9.71
CA GLU A 82 -13.81 0.25 -9.80
C GLU A 82 -13.11 0.16 -8.44
N ASP A 83 -13.75 0.64 -7.37
CA ASP A 83 -13.22 0.56 -6.02
C ASP A 83 -13.20 -0.89 -5.49
N THR A 84 -14.24 -1.69 -5.78
CA THR A 84 -14.25 -3.11 -5.42
C THR A 84 -13.17 -3.89 -6.15
N ASP A 85 -12.99 -3.68 -7.46
CA ASP A 85 -11.98 -4.40 -8.25
C ASP A 85 -10.56 -4.10 -7.77
N ARG A 86 -10.28 -2.83 -7.45
CA ARG A 86 -8.99 -2.41 -6.89
C ARG A 86 -8.74 -3.00 -5.49
N ALA A 87 -9.77 -3.13 -4.66
CA ALA A 87 -9.64 -3.74 -3.34
C ALA A 87 -9.38 -5.26 -3.43
N VAL A 88 -10.08 -5.96 -4.33
CA VAL A 88 -9.93 -7.41 -4.54
C VAL A 88 -8.54 -7.75 -5.07
N VAL A 89 -8.02 -7.01 -6.05
CA VAL A 89 -6.66 -7.23 -6.61
C VAL A 89 -5.58 -7.04 -5.54
N LYS A 90 -5.68 -5.99 -4.71
CA LYS A 90 -4.71 -5.74 -3.63
C LYS A 90 -4.78 -6.79 -2.52
N ALA A 91 -5.98 -7.26 -2.17
CA ALA A 91 -6.16 -8.33 -1.18
C ALA A 91 -5.57 -9.67 -1.67
N GLN A 92 -5.78 -10.00 -2.95
CA GLN A 92 -5.29 -11.23 -3.56
C GLN A 92 -3.76 -11.25 -3.67
N GLN A 93 -3.13 -10.12 -4.03
CA GLN A 93 -1.66 -10.02 -4.09
C GLN A 93 -1.02 -10.17 -2.71
N ARG A 94 -1.59 -9.56 -1.66
CA ARG A 94 -1.11 -9.73 -0.27
C ARG A 94 -1.26 -11.17 0.23
N GLY A 95 -2.34 -11.86 -0.15
CA GLY A 95 -2.53 -13.28 0.16
C GLY A 95 -1.47 -14.18 -0.48
N ARG A 96 -1.18 -13.96 -1.78
CA ARG A 96 -0.16 -14.74 -2.50
C ARG A 96 1.24 -14.56 -1.93
N TRP A 97 1.62 -13.34 -1.56
CA TRP A 97 2.92 -13.09 -0.91
C TRP A 97 3.05 -13.77 0.45
N ARG A 98 1.96 -13.84 1.24
CA ARG A 98 1.96 -14.60 2.51
C ARG A 98 2.14 -16.10 2.28
N VAL A 99 1.51 -16.67 1.25
CA VAL A 99 1.69 -18.09 0.90
C VAL A 99 3.12 -18.36 0.42
N ILE A 100 3.68 -17.50 -0.44
CA ILE A 100 5.06 -17.64 -0.89
C ILE A 100 6.04 -17.51 0.29
N ALA A 101 5.83 -16.54 1.18
CA ALA A 101 6.67 -16.34 2.36
C ALA A 101 6.62 -17.53 3.33
N THR A 102 5.45 -18.12 3.55
CA THR A 102 5.32 -19.32 4.39
C THR A 102 6.01 -20.53 3.78
N ILE A 103 5.86 -20.76 2.48
CA ILE A 103 6.58 -21.84 1.76
C ILE A 103 8.09 -21.64 1.89
N LEU A 104 8.60 -20.43 1.65
CA LEU A 104 10.02 -20.09 1.77
C LEU A 104 10.56 -20.30 3.18
N ALA A 105 9.82 -19.86 4.20
CA ALA A 105 10.22 -20.05 5.59
C ALA A 105 10.29 -21.54 5.97
N THR A 106 9.32 -22.33 5.49
CA THR A 106 9.27 -23.77 5.74
C THR A 106 10.44 -24.49 5.06
N ALA A 107 10.72 -24.15 3.79
CA ALA A 107 11.86 -24.70 3.05
C ALA A 107 13.21 -24.33 3.69
N ALA A 108 13.37 -23.07 4.12
CA ALA A 108 14.58 -22.61 4.81
C ALA A 108 14.78 -23.36 6.14
N GLY A 109 13.72 -23.61 6.90
CA GLY A 109 13.76 -24.41 8.12
C GLY A 109 14.22 -25.86 7.88
N LEU A 110 13.71 -26.51 6.82
CA LEU A 110 14.14 -27.86 6.43
C LEU A 110 15.61 -27.91 6.03
N ILE A 111 16.08 -26.93 5.24
CA ILE A 111 17.48 -26.84 4.82
C ILE A 111 18.39 -26.60 6.02
N ALA A 112 18.03 -25.66 6.90
CA ALA A 112 18.80 -25.40 8.11
C ALA A 112 18.85 -26.62 9.04
N GLY A 113 17.71 -27.30 9.24
CA GLY A 113 17.65 -28.54 10.02
C GLY A 113 18.51 -29.65 9.43
N PHE A 114 18.49 -29.83 8.11
CA PHE A 114 19.33 -30.81 7.41
C PHE A 114 20.83 -30.51 7.57
N LEU A 115 21.24 -29.25 7.48
CA LEU A 115 22.64 -28.85 7.67
C LEU A 115 23.12 -29.09 9.10
N VAL A 116 22.29 -28.78 10.10
CA VAL A 116 22.60 -29.03 11.52
C VAL A 116 22.73 -30.53 11.79
N MET A 117 21.78 -31.34 11.31
CA MET A 117 21.82 -32.80 11.46
C MET A 117 23.06 -33.41 10.80
N ARG A 118 23.41 -32.94 9.60
CA ARG A 118 24.61 -33.39 8.88
C ARG A 118 25.88 -33.07 9.66
N HIS A 119 25.97 -31.89 10.27
CA HIS A 119 27.12 -31.51 11.09
C HIS A 119 27.27 -32.38 12.34
N GLN A 120 26.15 -32.80 12.95
CA GLN A 120 26.15 -33.66 14.12
C GLN A 120 26.55 -35.10 13.77
N GLN A 121 25.99 -35.69 12.71
CA GLN A 121 26.37 -37.02 12.25
C GLN A 121 27.85 -37.12 11.89
N GLN A 122 28.43 -36.11 11.24
CA GLN A 122 29.86 -36.12 10.90
C GLN A 122 30.77 -36.11 12.15
N ALA A 123 30.28 -35.62 13.29
CA ALA A 123 31.00 -35.70 14.56
C ALA A 123 30.88 -37.11 15.16
N ASP A 124 29.68 -37.69 15.13
CA ASP A 124 29.41 -39.05 15.64
C ASP A 124 30.13 -40.12 14.82
N ASP A 125 30.11 -40.01 13.49
CA ASP A 125 30.82 -40.90 12.57
C ASP A 125 32.33 -40.91 12.84
N ARG A 126 32.90 -39.76 13.21
CA ARG A 126 34.32 -39.65 13.54
C ARG A 126 34.65 -40.33 14.88
N ALA A 127 33.73 -40.33 15.84
CA ALA A 127 33.87 -41.09 17.07
C ALA A 127 33.84 -42.60 16.80
N LEU A 128 32.90 -43.06 15.95
CA LEU A 128 32.80 -44.47 15.56
C LEU A 128 34.04 -44.98 14.81
N LEU A 129 34.66 -44.14 13.97
CA LEU A 129 35.91 -44.48 13.30
C LEU A 129 37.13 -44.49 14.23
N THR A 130 37.09 -43.69 15.31
CA THR A 130 38.15 -43.67 16.33
C THR A 130 38.09 -44.93 17.21
N ASP A 131 36.88 -45.43 17.49
CA ASP A 131 36.65 -46.63 18.29
C ASP A 131 36.67 -47.93 17.45
N LEU A 132 36.67 -47.82 16.12
CA LEU A 132 36.71 -48.95 15.19
C LEU A 132 37.86 -49.95 15.44
N PRO A 133 39.12 -49.53 15.72
CA PRO A 133 40.23 -50.44 15.96
C PRO A 133 40.04 -51.31 17.22
N VAL A 134 39.30 -50.79 18.20
CA VAL A 134 38.98 -51.48 19.46
C VAL A 134 37.85 -52.48 19.22
N ILE A 135 36.83 -52.08 18.45
CA ILE A 135 35.66 -52.91 18.13
C ILE A 135 36.05 -54.11 17.23
N GLU A 136 36.94 -53.91 16.26
CA GLU A 136 37.38 -54.96 15.34
C GLU A 136 38.12 -56.12 16.05
N ARG A 137 38.75 -55.85 17.19
CA ARG A 137 39.54 -56.84 17.96
C ARG A 137 38.95 -57.17 19.33
N VAL A 138 37.65 -56.93 19.54
CA VAL A 138 36.97 -57.18 20.82
C VAL A 138 37.19 -58.60 21.33
N ASP A 139 37.18 -59.60 20.46
CA ASP A 139 37.40 -61.00 20.85
C ASP A 139 38.81 -61.21 21.45
N GLN A 140 39.82 -60.49 20.96
CA GLN A 140 41.20 -60.58 21.45
C GLN A 140 41.34 -59.90 22.81
N TYR A 141 40.63 -58.79 23.03
CA TYR A 141 40.63 -58.06 24.30
C TYR A 141 39.81 -58.75 25.39
N THR A 142 38.75 -59.49 25.02
CA THR A 142 37.88 -60.19 25.97
C THR A 142 38.50 -61.48 26.50
N GLN A 143 39.52 -62.02 25.82
CA GLN A 143 40.22 -63.24 26.25
C GLN A 143 41.23 -62.98 27.39
N VAL A 144 41.45 -61.72 27.75
CA VAL A 144 42.28 -61.32 28.89
C VAL A 144 41.36 -60.99 30.07
N ASP A 145 41.33 -61.87 31.07
CA ASP A 145 40.35 -61.82 32.16
C ASP A 145 40.47 -60.59 33.10
N ASP A 146 41.61 -59.87 33.11
CA ASP A 146 41.81 -58.74 34.03
C ASP A 146 42.60 -57.56 33.42
N ILE A 147 42.11 -56.35 33.67
CA ILE A 147 42.72 -55.08 33.25
C ILE A 147 44.06 -54.85 33.96
N GLN A 148 44.21 -55.32 35.20
CA GLN A 148 45.48 -55.19 35.93
C GLN A 148 46.63 -55.96 35.26
N PHE A 149 46.31 -57.06 34.56
CA PHE A 149 47.28 -57.81 33.76
C PHE A 149 47.75 -57.03 32.52
N LEU A 150 46.85 -56.33 31.83
CA LEU A 150 47.21 -55.49 30.68
C LEU A 150 48.06 -54.28 31.10
N GLU A 151 47.76 -53.67 32.24
CA GLU A 151 48.52 -52.53 32.77
C GLU A 151 49.91 -52.94 33.26
N SER A 152 50.04 -54.12 33.87
CA SER A 152 51.34 -54.68 34.25
C SER A 152 52.16 -55.17 33.05
N LEU A 153 51.49 -55.66 31.99
CA LEU A 153 52.12 -56.03 30.73
C LEU A 153 52.63 -54.80 29.96
N ALA A 154 51.85 -53.72 29.92
CA ALA A 154 52.26 -52.45 29.28
C ALA A 154 53.42 -51.75 30.01
N ASN A 155 53.49 -51.90 31.34
CA ASN A 155 54.61 -51.42 32.15
C ASN A 155 55.81 -52.37 32.17
N SER A 156 55.67 -53.59 31.64
CA SER A 156 56.80 -54.47 31.40
C SER A 156 57.46 -54.08 30.07
N GLU A 157 58.76 -53.77 30.07
CA GLU A 157 59.53 -53.41 28.85
C GLU A 157 59.70 -54.60 27.87
N LEU A 158 58.78 -55.58 27.87
CA LEU A 158 58.83 -56.81 27.09
C LEU A 158 58.41 -56.62 25.62
N PHE A 159 57.79 -55.49 25.28
CA PHE A 159 57.46 -55.11 23.90
C PHE A 159 58.25 -53.87 23.51
N VAL A 160 59.58 -53.96 23.52
CA VAL A 160 60.42 -53.08 22.71
C VAL A 160 60.62 -53.81 21.39
N ASP A 161 59.78 -53.53 20.40
CA ASP A 161 60.06 -53.98 19.05
C ASP A 161 60.04 -52.82 18.07
N ASN A 162 61.13 -52.76 17.32
CA ASN A 162 61.43 -51.80 16.29
C ASN A 162 60.32 -51.80 15.25
N PHE A 163 59.54 -50.73 15.18
CA PHE A 163 58.91 -50.39 13.92
C PHE A 163 59.96 -49.74 13.01
N GLU A 164 60.76 -50.57 12.35
CA GLU A 164 61.38 -50.17 11.09
C GLU A 164 60.23 -49.89 10.11
N VAL A 165 59.97 -48.60 9.89
CA VAL A 165 59.15 -48.15 8.79
C VAL A 165 59.95 -48.41 7.52
N GLU A 166 59.70 -49.56 6.87
CA GLU A 166 60.13 -49.80 5.51
C GLU A 166 59.37 -48.81 4.61
N VAL A 167 60.02 -47.69 4.30
CA VAL A 167 59.60 -46.76 3.25
C VAL A 167 59.84 -47.47 1.93
N SER A 168 58.79 -48.07 1.37
CA SER A 168 58.79 -48.51 -0.03
C SER A 168 58.65 -47.29 -0.93
N ASP A 169 59.77 -46.66 -1.26
CA ASP A 169 59.88 -45.80 -2.44
C ASP A 169 60.03 -46.67 -3.69
N ASP A 170 59.17 -46.40 -4.68
CA ASP A 170 59.31 -46.67 -6.12
C ASP A 170 59.30 -48.15 -6.59
N GLU A 171 58.80 -48.56 -7.76
CA GLU A 171 58.54 -47.88 -9.03
C GLU A 171 57.71 -48.87 -9.91
N ARG A 172 56.86 -48.35 -10.82
CA ARG A 172 56.34 -48.97 -12.08
C ARG A 172 55.67 -50.35 -12.10
#